data_AF-A0A0G0VK57-F1
#
_entry.id   AF-A0A0G0VK57-F1
#
_cell.length_a   1.000
_cell.length_b   1.000
_cell.length_c   1.000
_cell.angle_alpha   90.00
_cell.angle_beta   90.00
_cell.angle_gamma   90.00
#
_symmetry.space_group_name_H-M   'P 1'
#
loop_
_entity.id
_entity.type
_entity.pdbx_description
1 polymer ?
#
loop_
_entity_poly.entity_id
_entity_poly.type
_entity_poly.pdbx_seq_one_letter_code
_entity_poly.pdbx_strand_id
1 'polypeptide(L)'
;MRIFLIEWDAENKEFIDVVTTLKQRGHEILYWTYGDNKEVSSECKKNFSDTIFHHRQDAMAGKPAAPFVENEFLPVGEDVIEKLYRTESILQTMKHYEKMPLTTIEKKHLFYEYLRYWRGLLQLLKPEVIIFNVWPHSSYSFITYAVAKFLGIKTLMFEAVRVDGRLILIDDYEKGSQDLKDEISRNKNKIIKIDELSDITRRYYQSHLKKNSDVKPPDFKFLYRNFAGIGLLKKRTELILSSSKDFSIFKKFFLYLSKIFGDNLHKEYSKLTVEPDLNKKFIYFGLHYQPECSTSPLGGLFVDQILAIQILSASLPSDWLIYVKEHPWQWLTGGINFTNFRYKGYYNPIAQLKNVRLISTETDSIVLIEKAQVVATISGTGGWEGLMRLKPVIVFGYPWYRDCVGVFKVNSVDTCKKAFAQIVSVFEIKQQEITNFLYSLDQVSCRGYLEELYREQAQISVEENSKNLTRALLNELDKK
;
A
#
# COMPACT_ATOMS: atom_id res chain seq x y z
N MET A 1 4.54 0.36 29.10
CA MET A 1 4.72 -0.80 28.20
C MET A 1 6.10 -0.77 27.57
N ARG A 2 6.61 -1.93 27.16
CA ARG A 2 7.88 -2.11 26.45
C ARG A 2 7.64 -2.09 24.94
N ILE A 3 8.17 -1.08 24.25
CA ILE A 3 7.78 -0.70 22.88
C ILE A 3 8.94 -0.89 21.91
N PHE A 4 8.64 -1.47 20.74
CA PHE A 4 9.46 -1.37 19.54
C PHE A 4 8.85 -0.38 18.56
N LEU A 5 9.69 0.43 17.93
CA LEU A 5 9.31 1.39 16.90
C LEU A 5 9.96 1.01 15.57
N ILE A 6 9.13 0.65 14.59
CA ILE A 6 9.56 0.20 13.26
C ILE A 6 9.12 1.22 12.19
N GLU A 7 10.03 1.61 11.31
CA GLU A 7 9.85 2.62 10.26
C GLU A 7 9.51 4.05 10.76
N TRP A 8 9.84 4.35 12.01
CA TRP A 8 9.76 5.70 12.58
C TRP A 8 11.08 6.42 12.34
N ASP A 9 11.17 7.34 11.39
CA ASP A 9 12.44 8.03 11.12
C ASP A 9 12.88 8.89 12.32
N ALA A 10 13.87 8.42 13.08
CA ALA A 10 14.41 9.08 14.29
C ALA A 10 15.17 10.39 14.02
N GLU A 11 15.11 10.89 12.77
CA GLU A 11 15.58 12.20 12.34
C GLU A 11 14.41 13.19 12.20
N ASN A 12 13.18 12.69 12.09
CA ASN A 12 12.00 13.50 11.95
C ASN A 12 11.58 14.02 13.33
N LYS A 13 11.65 15.35 13.50
CA LYS A 13 11.28 16.03 14.74
C LYS A 13 9.87 15.65 15.21
N GLU A 14 8.91 15.52 14.30
CA GLU A 14 7.52 15.18 14.61
C GLU A 14 7.42 13.82 15.32
N PHE A 15 8.16 12.85 14.82
CA PHE A 15 8.22 11.49 15.36
C PHE A 15 9.00 11.45 16.67
N ILE A 16 10.08 12.22 16.79
CA ILE A 16 10.82 12.36 18.06
C ILE A 16 9.89 12.92 19.14
N ASP A 17 9.06 13.92 18.83
CA ASP A 17 8.10 14.52 19.77
C ASP A 17 7.04 13.50 20.23
N VAL A 18 6.52 12.67 19.31
CA VAL A 18 5.59 11.57 19.63
C VAL A 18 6.25 10.59 20.60
N VAL A 19 7.43 10.09 20.26
CA VAL A 19 8.13 9.06 21.03
C VAL A 19 8.60 9.59 22.39
N THR A 20 8.99 10.86 22.45
CA THR A 20 9.31 11.55 23.71
C THR A 20 8.09 11.58 24.62
N THR A 21 6.90 11.88 24.08
CA THR A 21 5.67 11.88 24.86
C THR A 21 5.30 10.48 25.36
N LEU A 22 5.49 9.43 24.53
CA LEU A 22 5.32 8.04 24.97
C LEU A 22 6.26 7.70 26.12
N LYS A 23 7.54 8.09 26.04
CA LYS A 23 8.51 7.89 27.13
C LYS A 23 8.09 8.62 28.41
N GLN A 24 7.64 9.88 28.30
CA GLN A 24 7.12 10.67 29.43
C GLN A 24 5.88 10.04 30.10
N ARG A 25 5.08 9.29 29.34
CA ARG A 25 3.94 8.50 29.86
C ARG A 25 4.35 7.17 30.50
N GLY A 26 5.65 6.91 30.65
CA GLY A 26 6.18 5.72 31.32
C GLY A 26 6.32 4.50 30.42
N HIS A 27 6.27 4.67 29.10
CA HIS A 27 6.60 3.60 28.16
C HIS A 27 8.13 3.49 27.97
N GLU A 28 8.64 2.26 27.94
CA GLU A 28 10.05 1.96 27.69
C GLU A 28 10.24 1.74 26.18
N ILE A 29 11.10 2.55 25.54
CA ILE A 29 11.41 2.41 24.12
C ILE A 29 12.66 1.52 24.00
N LEU A 30 12.46 0.24 23.68
CA LEU A 30 13.56 -0.74 23.65
C LEU A 30 14.34 -0.71 22.34
N TYR A 31 13.65 -0.48 21.23
CA TYR A 31 14.20 -0.66 19.89
C TYR A 31 13.57 0.33 18.92
N TRP A 32 14.39 0.95 18.08
CA TRP A 32 13.94 1.99 17.16
C TRP A 32 14.71 1.95 15.83
N THR A 33 14.01 1.67 14.73
CA THR A 33 14.62 1.70 13.39
C THR A 33 14.53 3.10 12.76
N TYR A 34 15.58 3.57 12.09
CA TYR A 34 15.66 4.92 11.51
C TYR A 34 16.15 4.93 10.05
N GLY A 35 15.88 6.04 9.34
CA GLY A 35 15.99 6.18 7.89
C GLY A 35 17.39 6.41 7.31
N ASP A 36 17.41 6.74 6.01
CA ASP A 36 18.52 6.47 5.08
C ASP A 36 19.63 7.53 4.98
N ASN A 37 19.52 8.69 5.63
CA ASN A 37 20.36 9.85 5.27
C ASN A 37 21.15 10.53 6.38
N LYS A 38 20.93 10.23 7.67
CA LYS A 38 21.78 10.74 8.76
C LYS A 38 21.89 9.74 9.91
N GLU A 39 22.98 9.85 10.66
CA GLU A 39 23.04 9.23 11.97
C GLU A 39 21.97 9.86 12.89
N VAL A 40 21.40 9.05 13.77
CA VAL A 40 20.55 9.54 14.86
C VAL A 40 21.31 10.61 15.64
N SER A 41 20.69 11.78 15.84
CA SER A 41 21.34 12.92 16.49
C SER A 41 21.83 12.55 17.90
N SER A 42 22.94 13.15 18.33
CA SER A 42 23.49 12.93 19.68
C SER A 42 22.49 13.27 20.79
N GLU A 43 21.64 14.27 20.55
CA GLU A 43 20.55 14.65 21.46
C GLU A 43 19.49 13.55 21.57
N CYS A 44 19.06 12.97 20.44
CA CYS A 44 18.11 11.86 20.44
C CYS A 44 18.72 10.62 21.14
N LYS A 45 19.98 10.26 20.82
CA LYS A 45 20.69 9.17 21.50
C LYS A 45 20.79 9.39 23.02
N LYS A 46 21.02 10.64 23.46
CA LYS A 46 21.06 10.98 24.89
C LYS A 46 19.68 10.88 25.55
N ASN A 47 18.63 11.33 24.88
CA ASN A 47 17.26 11.26 25.38
C ASN A 47 16.72 9.83 25.42
N PHE A 48 17.28 8.92 24.62
CA PHE A 48 16.92 7.52 24.48
C PHE A 48 18.14 6.60 24.67
N SER A 49 18.89 6.81 25.75
CA SER A 49 20.16 6.10 26.02
C SER A 49 20.04 4.58 26.13
N ASP A 50 18.87 4.08 26.55
CA ASP A 50 18.59 2.65 26.72
C ASP A 50 17.94 2.03 25.48
N THR A 51 17.74 2.82 24.41
CA THR A 51 17.11 2.38 23.17
C THR A 51 18.15 1.87 22.18
N ILE A 52 17.87 0.70 21.61
CA ILE A 52 18.69 0.12 20.54
C ILE A 52 18.25 0.72 19.20
N PHE A 53 19.13 1.47 18.57
CA PHE A 53 18.89 2.03 17.25
C PHE A 53 19.37 1.08 16.16
N HIS A 54 18.54 0.86 15.13
CA HIS A 54 18.88 0.00 13.97
C HIS A 54 18.65 0.73 12.65
N HIS A 55 19.70 0.87 11.86
CA HIS A 55 19.60 1.54 10.57
C HIS A 55 18.76 0.72 9.58
N ARG A 56 17.83 1.37 8.88
CA ARG A 56 16.89 0.71 7.94
C ARG A 56 17.61 -0.15 6.90
N GLN A 57 18.69 0.35 6.28
CA GLN A 57 19.38 -0.42 5.24
C GLN A 57 20.09 -1.65 5.79
N ASP A 58 20.59 -1.59 7.03
CA ASP A 58 21.18 -2.77 7.66
C ASP A 58 20.10 -3.79 8.00
N ALA A 59 18.95 -3.34 8.50
CA ALA A 59 17.78 -4.19 8.72
C ALA A 59 17.30 -4.86 7.43
N MET A 60 17.19 -4.12 6.34
CA MET A 60 16.86 -4.63 5.00
C MET A 60 17.92 -5.61 4.49
N ALA A 61 19.21 -5.36 4.75
CA ALA A 61 20.29 -6.26 4.37
C ALA A 61 20.39 -7.52 5.25
N GLY A 62 19.56 -7.66 6.30
CA GLY A 62 19.62 -8.76 7.25
C GLY A 62 20.79 -8.67 8.23
N LYS A 63 21.41 -7.48 8.35
CA LYS A 63 22.49 -7.23 9.30
C LYS A 63 21.91 -6.89 10.68
N PRO A 64 22.37 -7.54 11.76
CA PRO A 64 21.92 -7.22 13.12
C PRO A 64 22.20 -5.77 13.52
N ALA A 65 21.40 -5.22 14.43
CA ALA A 65 21.74 -3.98 15.13
C ALA A 65 23.05 -4.13 15.93
N ALA A 66 23.78 -3.04 16.14
CA ALA A 66 25.15 -3.05 16.68
C ALA A 66 25.35 -3.92 17.96
N PRO A 67 24.46 -3.88 18.98
CA PRO A 67 24.62 -4.72 20.17
C PRO A 67 24.48 -6.23 19.92
N PHE A 68 24.00 -6.63 18.75
CA PHE A 68 23.65 -8.01 18.42
C PHE A 68 24.44 -8.57 17.22
N VAL A 69 25.49 -7.88 16.77
CA VAL A 69 26.34 -8.35 15.66
C VAL A 69 27.02 -9.68 15.99
N GLU A 70 27.46 -9.85 17.23
CA GLU A 70 28.12 -11.07 17.73
C GLU A 70 27.14 -12.08 18.34
N ASN A 71 25.82 -11.80 18.31
CA ASN A 71 24.84 -12.62 19.02
C ASN A 71 24.54 -13.91 18.25
N GLU A 72 24.64 -15.06 18.93
CA GLU A 72 24.35 -16.37 18.34
C GLU A 72 22.88 -16.76 18.54
N PHE A 73 21.96 -16.03 17.91
CA PHE A 73 20.56 -16.48 17.87
C PHE A 73 20.46 -17.84 17.16
N LEU A 74 19.77 -18.78 17.80
CA LEU A 74 19.60 -20.12 17.27
C LEU A 74 18.82 -20.11 15.95
N PRO A 75 19.18 -20.97 14.98
CA PRO A 75 18.39 -21.18 13.77
C PRO A 75 16.94 -21.54 14.09
N VAL A 76 16.04 -21.17 13.19
CA VAL A 76 14.61 -21.44 13.32
C VAL A 76 14.28 -22.83 12.77
N GLY A 77 13.50 -23.60 13.52
CA GLY A 77 13.05 -24.94 13.14
C GLY A 77 11.97 -24.95 12.06
N GLU A 78 11.75 -26.13 11.48
CA GLU A 78 10.76 -26.38 10.43
C GLU A 78 9.33 -25.97 10.87
N ASP A 79 8.98 -26.24 12.12
CA ASP A 79 7.66 -25.95 12.72
C ASP A 79 7.25 -24.46 12.66
N VAL A 80 8.24 -23.56 12.69
CA VAL A 80 8.02 -22.11 12.56
C VAL A 80 8.08 -21.69 11.09
N ILE A 81 9.01 -22.25 10.32
CA ILE A 81 9.20 -21.92 8.90
C ILE A 81 7.92 -22.24 8.11
N GLU A 82 7.31 -23.40 8.33
CA GLU A 82 6.08 -23.81 7.63
C GLU A 82 4.92 -22.83 7.85
N LYS A 83 4.77 -22.33 9.08
CA LYS A 83 3.73 -21.35 9.44
C LYS A 83 3.96 -19.98 8.81
N LEU A 84 5.17 -19.72 8.28
CA LEU A 84 5.57 -18.45 7.70
C LEU A 84 5.87 -18.55 6.18
N TYR A 85 5.52 -19.64 5.50
CA TYR A 85 5.67 -19.74 4.04
C TYR A 85 4.90 -18.67 3.25
N ARG A 86 3.71 -18.28 3.75
CA ARG A 86 2.99 -17.13 3.17
C ARG A 86 3.81 -15.84 3.25
N THR A 87 4.50 -15.63 4.37
CA THR A 87 5.39 -14.49 4.58
C THR A 87 6.60 -14.57 3.66
N GLU A 88 7.22 -15.74 3.51
CA GLU A 88 8.32 -15.95 2.55
C GLU A 88 7.90 -15.52 1.14
N SER A 89 6.74 -15.98 0.68
CA SER A 89 6.21 -15.65 -0.65
C SER A 89 6.04 -14.14 -0.86
N ILE A 90 5.45 -13.43 0.10
CA ILE A 90 5.28 -11.98 0.03
C ILE A 90 6.64 -11.26 0.02
N LEU A 91 7.59 -11.72 0.84
CA LEU A 91 8.93 -11.14 0.91
C LEU A 91 9.71 -11.30 -0.40
N GLN A 92 9.50 -12.38 -1.16
CA GLN A 92 10.15 -12.54 -2.47
C GLN A 92 9.80 -11.38 -3.41
N THR A 93 8.54 -10.92 -3.35
CA THR A 93 8.05 -9.79 -4.16
C THR A 93 8.54 -8.45 -3.62
N MET A 94 8.59 -8.26 -2.29
CA MET A 94 9.17 -7.06 -1.66
C MET A 94 10.67 -6.90 -1.97
N LYS A 95 11.45 -7.97 -1.89
CA LYS A 95 12.90 -7.94 -2.20
C LYS A 95 13.17 -7.56 -3.67
N HIS A 96 12.26 -7.92 -4.57
CA HIS A 96 12.32 -7.48 -5.98
C HIS A 96 12.05 -5.97 -6.10
N TYR A 97 11.09 -5.45 -5.33
CA TYR A 97 10.84 -4.01 -5.22
C TYR A 97 12.06 -3.25 -4.68
N GLU A 98 12.72 -3.79 -3.66
CA GLU A 98 13.92 -3.21 -3.03
C GLU A 98 15.17 -3.27 -3.91
N LYS A 99 15.06 -3.82 -5.13
CA LYS A 99 16.14 -3.96 -6.12
C LYS A 99 17.37 -4.69 -5.58
N MET A 100 17.17 -5.60 -4.62
CA MET A 100 18.25 -6.44 -4.11
C MET A 100 18.69 -7.41 -5.22
N PRO A 101 19.98 -7.42 -5.63
CA PRO A 101 20.47 -8.27 -6.72
C PRO A 101 20.68 -9.72 -6.25
N LEU A 102 19.65 -10.32 -5.65
CA LEU A 102 19.68 -11.64 -5.06
C LEU A 102 18.97 -12.66 -5.96
N THR A 103 19.58 -13.82 -6.11
CA THR A 103 18.96 -15.03 -6.68
C THR A 103 17.84 -15.55 -5.78
N THR A 104 16.99 -16.43 -6.30
CA THR A 104 15.92 -17.06 -5.52
C THR A 104 16.46 -17.80 -4.28
N ILE A 105 17.61 -18.45 -4.39
CA ILE A 105 18.24 -19.19 -3.29
C ILE A 105 18.76 -18.21 -2.22
N GLU A 106 19.43 -17.13 -2.62
CA GLU A 106 19.91 -16.10 -1.68
C GLU A 106 18.74 -15.40 -0.97
N LYS A 107 17.64 -15.11 -1.69
CA LYS A 107 16.43 -14.54 -1.07
C LYS A 107 15.82 -15.48 -0.04
N LYS A 108 15.84 -16.79 -0.29
CA LYS A 108 15.39 -17.83 0.65
C LYS A 108 16.30 -17.91 1.87
N HIS A 109 17.62 -17.88 1.67
CA HIS A 109 18.57 -17.85 2.79
C HIS A 109 18.39 -16.59 3.65
N LEU A 110 18.25 -15.40 3.04
CA LEU A 110 17.97 -14.15 3.75
C LEU A 110 16.65 -14.21 4.55
N PHE A 111 15.64 -14.96 4.08
CA PHE A 111 14.42 -15.17 4.86
C PHE A 111 14.71 -15.96 6.16
N TYR A 112 15.55 -16.99 6.11
CA TYR A 112 15.98 -17.70 7.31
C TYR A 112 16.80 -16.83 8.25
N GLU A 113 17.67 -15.98 7.72
CA GLU A 113 18.42 -15.01 8.52
C GLU A 113 17.51 -14.00 9.22
N TYR A 114 16.48 -13.50 8.53
CA TYR A 114 15.47 -12.67 9.17
C TYR A 114 14.72 -13.42 10.27
N LEU A 115 14.29 -14.65 10.02
CA LEU A 115 13.59 -15.43 11.04
C LEU A 115 14.47 -15.64 12.27
N ARG A 116 15.74 -16.02 12.07
CA ARG A 116 16.74 -16.20 13.13
C ARG A 116 16.90 -14.93 13.96
N TYR A 117 17.19 -13.81 13.29
CA TYR A 117 17.42 -12.54 13.95
C TYR A 117 16.18 -12.00 14.66
N TRP A 118 15.08 -11.79 13.93
CA TRP A 118 13.89 -11.12 14.48
C TRP A 118 13.18 -11.97 15.53
N ARG A 119 13.14 -13.30 15.38
CA ARG A 119 12.58 -14.17 16.44
C ARG A 119 13.46 -14.14 17.68
N GLY A 120 14.77 -14.29 17.52
CA GLY A 120 15.71 -14.24 18.65
C GLY A 120 15.65 -12.90 19.38
N LEU A 121 15.65 -11.80 18.65
CA LEU A 121 15.54 -10.45 19.18
C LEU A 121 14.23 -10.23 19.96
N LEU A 122 13.09 -10.60 19.38
CA LEU A 122 11.78 -10.44 20.03
C LEU A 122 11.62 -11.34 21.26
N GLN A 123 12.22 -12.54 21.26
CA GLN A 123 12.22 -13.43 22.43
C GLN A 123 13.16 -12.96 23.55
N LEU A 124 14.30 -12.35 23.18
CA LEU A 124 15.25 -11.77 24.13
C LEU A 124 14.69 -10.51 24.78
N LEU A 125 14.26 -9.56 23.95
CA LEU A 125 13.81 -8.25 24.39
C LEU A 125 12.36 -8.23 24.84
N LYS A 126 11.51 -9.20 24.47
CA LYS A 126 10.11 -9.37 24.93
C LYS A 126 9.30 -8.06 24.93
N PRO A 127 9.18 -7.34 23.80
CA PRO A 127 8.31 -6.18 23.74
C PRO A 127 6.85 -6.58 23.96
N GLU A 128 6.09 -5.69 24.60
CA GLU A 128 4.64 -5.86 24.77
C GLU A 128 3.88 -5.37 23.53
N VAL A 129 4.46 -4.41 22.79
CA VAL A 129 3.88 -3.87 21.56
C VAL A 129 4.96 -3.45 20.56
N ILE A 130 4.69 -3.69 19.28
CA ILE A 130 5.45 -3.13 18.16
C ILE A 130 4.58 -2.12 17.43
N ILE A 131 5.05 -0.89 17.33
CA ILE A 131 4.37 0.19 16.62
C ILE A 131 5.09 0.44 15.31
N PHE A 132 4.42 0.16 14.21
CA PHE A 132 4.86 0.50 12.86
C PHE A 132 4.34 1.89 12.49
N ASN A 133 5.17 2.71 11.86
CA ASN A 133 4.75 4.05 11.44
C ASN A 133 3.60 3.99 10.43
N VAL A 134 3.64 3.01 9.52
CA VAL A 134 2.57 2.67 8.57
C VAL A 134 2.49 1.15 8.48
N TRP A 135 1.52 0.59 7.74
CA TRP A 135 1.51 -0.84 7.47
C TRP A 135 2.90 -1.33 6.94
N PRO A 136 3.40 -2.48 7.41
CA PRO A 136 4.75 -2.93 7.06
C PRO A 136 4.87 -3.21 5.56
N HIS A 137 5.74 -2.52 4.84
CA HIS A 137 5.85 -2.63 3.38
C HIS A 137 7.29 -2.70 2.87
N SER A 138 8.26 -2.82 3.78
CA SER A 138 9.61 -3.26 3.50
C SER A 138 9.82 -4.69 4.00
N SER A 139 10.84 -5.37 3.47
CA SER A 139 11.13 -6.77 3.78
C SER A 139 11.40 -6.99 5.28
N TYR A 140 12.16 -6.10 5.91
CA TYR A 140 12.47 -6.19 7.34
C TYR A 140 11.27 -5.82 8.24
N SER A 141 10.45 -4.83 7.87
CA SER A 141 9.27 -4.49 8.67
C SER A 141 8.20 -5.57 8.56
N PHE A 142 8.00 -6.14 7.36
CA PHE A 142 7.03 -7.21 7.14
C PHE A 142 7.39 -8.51 7.85
N ILE A 143 8.67 -8.91 7.85
CA ILE A 143 9.09 -10.09 8.62
C ILE A 143 9.01 -9.85 10.13
N THR A 144 9.32 -8.62 10.59
CA THR A 144 9.17 -8.25 12.01
C THR A 144 7.70 -8.36 12.43
N TYR A 145 6.77 -7.83 11.62
CA TYR A 145 5.33 -7.97 11.82
C TYR A 145 4.90 -9.44 11.86
N ALA A 146 5.30 -10.25 10.89
CA ALA A 146 4.91 -11.65 10.81
C ALA A 146 5.41 -12.47 12.01
N VAL A 147 6.66 -12.25 12.45
CA VAL A 147 7.21 -12.91 13.63
C VAL A 147 6.52 -12.41 14.91
N ALA A 148 6.22 -11.13 15.02
CA ALA A 148 5.46 -10.58 16.15
C ALA A 148 4.08 -11.22 16.29
N LYS A 149 3.35 -11.36 15.17
CA LYS A 149 2.05 -12.05 15.12
C LYS A 149 2.18 -13.53 15.49
N PHE A 150 3.22 -14.20 14.99
CA PHE A 150 3.51 -15.59 15.34
C PHE A 150 3.77 -15.78 16.85
N LEU A 151 4.46 -14.83 17.48
CA LEU A 151 4.75 -14.83 18.92
C LEU A 151 3.61 -14.27 19.79
N GLY A 152 2.50 -13.80 19.20
CA GLY A 152 1.39 -13.20 19.93
C GLY A 152 1.68 -11.81 20.50
N ILE A 153 2.67 -11.09 19.98
CA ILE A 153 3.01 -9.72 20.39
C ILE A 153 2.02 -8.74 19.76
N LYS A 154 1.50 -7.77 20.53
CA LYS A 154 0.59 -6.73 20.03
C LYS A 154 1.31 -5.92 18.95
N THR A 155 0.64 -5.71 17.83
CA THR A 155 1.12 -4.84 16.75
C THR A 155 0.17 -3.66 16.61
N LEU A 156 0.70 -2.48 16.32
CA LEU A 156 -0.07 -1.28 15.99
C LEU A 156 0.55 -0.61 14.78
N MET A 157 -0.27 -0.09 13.87
CA MET A 157 0.19 0.61 12.68
C MET A 157 -0.84 1.63 12.21
N PHE A 158 -0.37 2.74 11.65
CA PHE A 158 -1.27 3.67 10.99
C PHE A 158 -1.60 3.19 9.58
N GLU A 159 -2.86 3.35 9.19
CA GLU A 159 -3.35 3.20 7.82
C GLU A 159 -3.80 4.59 7.34
N ALA A 160 -3.03 5.16 6.40
CA ALA A 160 -3.39 6.40 5.74
C ALA A 160 -4.59 6.18 4.81
N VAL A 161 -5.73 6.78 5.16
CA VAL A 161 -6.93 6.73 4.33
C VAL A 161 -6.89 7.86 3.32
N ARG A 162 -7.35 7.61 2.09
CA ARG A 162 -7.30 8.58 0.99
C ARG A 162 -8.43 9.62 1.05
N VAL A 163 -8.85 9.98 2.26
CA VAL A 163 -9.88 11.00 2.58
C VAL A 163 -9.18 12.15 3.31
N ASP A 164 -8.59 13.06 2.54
CA ASP A 164 -7.99 14.35 2.94
C ASP A 164 -7.28 14.38 4.31
N GLY A 165 -6.18 13.64 4.43
CA GLY A 165 -5.26 13.75 5.59
C GLY A 165 -5.79 13.08 6.86
N ARG A 166 -6.52 11.98 6.71
CA ARG A 166 -6.98 11.14 7.80
C ARG A 166 -6.14 9.88 7.93
N LEU A 167 -5.95 9.45 9.16
CA LEU A 167 -5.27 8.22 9.53
C LEU A 167 -6.18 7.41 10.45
N ILE A 168 -6.21 6.10 10.27
CA ILE A 168 -6.79 5.17 11.24
C ILE A 168 -5.68 4.32 11.84
N LEU A 169 -5.84 3.91 13.09
CA LEU A 169 -4.91 2.99 13.75
C LEU A 169 -5.50 1.57 13.69
N ILE A 170 -4.67 0.61 13.32
CA ILE A 170 -5.06 -0.81 13.20
C ILE A 170 -3.99 -1.70 13.85
N ASP A 171 -4.39 -2.90 14.25
CA ASP A 171 -3.49 -3.92 14.80
C ASP A 171 -3.07 -4.96 13.75
N ASP A 172 -3.90 -5.16 12.73
CA ASP A 172 -3.74 -6.17 11.71
C ASP A 172 -4.24 -5.66 10.35
N TYR A 173 -3.33 -5.46 9.40
CA TYR A 173 -3.67 -4.94 8.08
C TYR A 173 -4.62 -5.84 7.30
N GLU A 174 -4.77 -7.13 7.64
CA GLU A 174 -5.72 -8.02 6.97
C GLU A 174 -7.13 -7.85 7.50
N LYS A 175 -7.24 -7.51 8.79
CA LYS A 175 -8.52 -7.30 9.49
C LYS A 175 -9.02 -5.87 9.37
N GLY A 176 -8.15 -4.87 9.28
CA GLY A 176 -8.53 -3.45 9.28
C GLY A 176 -8.92 -2.97 10.69
N SER A 177 -9.58 -1.81 10.78
CA SER A 177 -9.94 -1.19 12.06
C SER A 177 -11.23 -1.79 12.65
N GLN A 178 -11.15 -2.37 13.84
CA GLN A 178 -12.34 -2.84 14.56
C GLN A 178 -13.23 -1.67 15.00
N ASP A 179 -12.64 -0.57 15.50
CA ASP A 179 -13.36 0.65 15.87
C ASP A 179 -14.20 1.18 14.69
N LEU A 180 -13.65 1.16 13.46
CA LEU A 180 -14.38 1.58 12.26
C LEU A 180 -15.56 0.66 11.96
N LYS A 181 -15.40 -0.66 12.05
CA LYS A 181 -16.49 -1.63 11.83
C LYS A 181 -17.62 -1.46 12.83
N ASP A 182 -17.25 -1.22 14.09
CA ASP A 182 -18.22 -0.99 15.17
C ASP A 182 -18.99 0.31 14.91
N GLU A 183 -18.30 1.38 14.51
CA GLU A 183 -18.94 2.65 14.19
C GLU A 183 -19.84 2.58 12.95
N ILE A 184 -19.39 1.88 11.88
CA ILE A 184 -20.22 1.60 10.70
C ILE A 184 -21.49 0.84 11.12
N SER A 185 -21.36 -0.16 11.98
CA SER A 185 -22.49 -0.94 12.49
C SER A 185 -23.46 -0.09 13.30
N ARG A 186 -22.95 0.80 14.16
CA ARG A 186 -23.76 1.78 14.93
C ARG A 186 -24.53 2.74 14.02
N ASN A 187 -24.00 3.07 12.85
CA ASN A 187 -24.57 4.09 11.96
C ASN A 187 -25.29 3.55 10.72
N LYS A 188 -25.31 2.22 10.50
CA LYS A 188 -25.83 1.59 9.26
C LYS A 188 -27.20 2.09 8.81
N ASN A 189 -28.15 2.26 9.74
CA ASN A 189 -29.54 2.66 9.45
C ASN A 189 -29.87 4.10 9.85
N LYS A 190 -28.86 4.92 10.16
CA LYS A 190 -29.08 6.33 10.50
C LYS A 190 -29.19 7.17 9.24
N ILE A 191 -29.95 8.27 9.35
CA ILE A 191 -30.01 9.33 8.34
C ILE A 191 -29.03 10.42 8.80
N ILE A 192 -27.78 10.30 8.36
CA ILE A 192 -26.74 11.29 8.61
C ILE A 192 -26.71 12.27 7.44
N LYS A 193 -26.81 13.56 7.73
CA LYS A 193 -26.71 14.62 6.72
C LYS A 193 -25.24 14.87 6.37
N ILE A 194 -25.00 15.29 5.13
CA ILE A 194 -23.66 15.70 4.67
C ILE A 194 -23.07 16.83 5.56
N ASP A 195 -23.93 17.67 6.13
CA ASP A 195 -23.52 18.75 7.04
C ASP A 195 -23.07 18.25 8.43
N GLU A 196 -23.32 16.99 8.77
CA GLU A 196 -22.81 16.37 10.01
C GLU A 196 -21.41 15.76 9.83
N LEU A 197 -20.91 15.66 8.59
CA LEU A 197 -19.51 15.32 8.31
C LEU A 197 -18.59 16.46 8.76
N SER A 198 -17.34 16.14 9.09
CA SER A 198 -16.32 17.16 9.33
C SER A 198 -16.14 18.03 8.09
N ASP A 199 -15.72 19.30 8.26
CA ASP A 199 -15.59 20.23 7.12
C ASP A 199 -14.65 19.72 6.02
N ILE A 200 -13.63 18.93 6.38
CA ILE A 200 -12.69 18.35 5.42
C ILE A 200 -13.35 17.20 4.66
N THR A 201 -13.96 16.25 5.36
CA THR A 201 -14.63 15.11 4.75
C THR A 201 -15.83 15.55 3.92
N ARG A 202 -16.56 16.58 4.36
CA ARG A 202 -17.64 17.21 3.62
C ARG A 202 -17.14 17.79 2.30
N ARG A 203 -16.08 18.61 2.31
CA ARG A 203 -15.48 19.19 1.10
C ARG A 203 -14.98 18.10 0.15
N TYR A 204 -14.28 17.11 0.69
CA TYR A 204 -13.81 15.94 -0.06
C TYR A 204 -14.98 15.23 -0.75
N TYR A 205 -16.04 14.91 -0.01
CA TYR A 205 -17.17 14.17 -0.54
C TYR A 205 -17.94 14.99 -1.59
N GLN A 206 -18.23 16.26 -1.30
CA GLN A 206 -18.87 17.17 -2.25
C GLN A 206 -18.07 17.33 -3.55
N SER A 207 -16.73 17.25 -3.49
CA SER A 207 -15.90 17.28 -4.71
C SER A 207 -16.14 16.06 -5.61
N HIS A 208 -16.42 14.89 -5.03
CA HIS A 208 -16.72 13.64 -5.75
C HIS A 208 -18.18 13.55 -6.25
N LEU A 209 -19.10 14.35 -5.69
CA LEU A 209 -20.48 14.42 -6.17
C LEU A 209 -20.63 15.24 -7.45
N LYS A 210 -19.63 16.05 -7.80
CA LYS A 210 -19.66 16.86 -9.02
C LYS A 210 -19.51 15.93 -10.23
N LYS A 211 -20.42 16.05 -11.20
CA LYS A 211 -20.36 15.27 -12.44
C LYS A 211 -19.01 15.50 -13.15
N ASN A 212 -18.38 14.43 -13.62
CA ASN A 212 -17.03 14.43 -14.24
C ASN A 212 -15.91 14.93 -13.30
N SER A 213 -16.07 14.81 -11.97
CA SER A 213 -14.99 15.17 -11.05
C SER A 213 -13.82 14.18 -11.16
N ASP A 214 -12.69 14.65 -11.67
CA ASP A 214 -11.38 13.98 -11.64
C ASP A 214 -10.62 14.43 -10.39
N VAL A 215 -11.01 13.88 -9.23
CA VAL A 215 -10.31 14.14 -7.97
C VAL A 215 -9.06 13.29 -7.94
N LYS A 216 -7.95 13.88 -8.36
CA LYS A 216 -6.67 13.17 -8.44
C LYS A 216 -6.08 12.94 -7.04
N PRO A 217 -5.47 11.76 -6.78
CA PRO A 217 -4.71 11.52 -5.57
C PRO A 217 -3.58 12.57 -5.36
N PRO A 218 -3.18 12.83 -4.11
CA PRO A 218 -2.15 13.84 -3.78
C PRO A 218 -0.79 13.56 -4.42
N ASP A 219 -0.40 12.30 -4.42
CA ASP A 219 0.80 11.77 -5.05
C ASP A 219 0.80 12.01 -6.56
N PHE A 220 -0.36 12.18 -7.22
CA PHE A 220 -0.43 12.52 -8.63
C PHE A 220 0.29 13.85 -8.94
N LYS A 221 0.15 14.88 -8.09
CA LYS A 221 0.84 16.17 -8.30
C LYS A 221 2.35 16.01 -8.14
N PHE A 222 2.80 15.28 -7.12
CA PHE A 222 4.22 14.98 -6.89
C PHE A 222 4.82 14.20 -8.08
N LEU A 223 4.10 13.17 -8.51
CA LEU A 223 4.47 12.33 -9.64
C LEU A 223 4.58 13.16 -10.91
N TYR A 224 3.57 13.96 -11.25
CA TYR A 224 3.59 14.83 -12.44
C TYR A 224 4.71 15.87 -12.37
N ARG A 225 4.93 16.52 -11.22
CA ARG A 225 6.01 17.50 -11.02
C ARG A 225 7.39 16.90 -11.25
N ASN A 226 7.62 15.65 -10.83
CA ASN A 226 8.94 15.02 -10.86
C ASN A 226 9.22 14.17 -12.09
N PHE A 227 8.18 13.71 -12.79
CA PHE A 227 8.31 12.72 -13.86
C PHE A 227 7.54 13.09 -15.14
N ALA A 228 6.94 14.28 -15.21
CA ALA A 228 6.41 14.87 -16.44
C ALA A 228 7.07 16.24 -16.73
N GLY A 229 6.97 16.70 -17.98
CA GLY A 229 7.44 18.02 -18.42
C GLY A 229 8.90 18.34 -18.02
N ILE A 230 9.09 19.50 -17.40
CA ILE A 230 10.40 20.03 -16.99
C ILE A 230 11.06 19.16 -15.90
N GLY A 231 10.29 18.54 -15.01
CA GLY A 231 10.83 17.64 -13.97
C GLY A 231 11.45 16.38 -14.57
N LEU A 232 10.81 15.81 -15.59
CA LEU A 232 11.36 14.70 -16.35
C LEU A 232 12.66 15.10 -17.07
N LEU A 233 12.68 16.29 -17.68
CA LEU A 233 13.89 16.83 -18.32
C LEU A 233 15.02 16.99 -17.30
N LYS A 234 14.74 17.53 -16.11
CA LYS A 234 15.73 17.70 -15.04
C LYS A 234 16.32 16.35 -14.60
N LYS A 235 15.49 15.34 -14.32
CA LYS A 235 15.97 13.99 -13.98
C LYS A 235 16.80 13.37 -15.10
N ARG A 236 16.41 13.57 -16.37
CA ARG A 236 17.19 13.10 -17.52
C ARG A 236 18.55 13.79 -17.59
N THR A 237 18.61 15.10 -17.36
CA THR A 237 19.87 15.85 -17.32
C THR A 237 20.77 15.42 -16.15
N GLU A 238 20.21 15.18 -14.97
CA GLU A 238 20.96 14.65 -13.82
C GLU A 238 21.54 13.25 -14.09
N LEU A 239 20.76 12.37 -14.75
CA LEU A 239 21.23 11.06 -15.20
C LEU A 239 22.36 11.18 -16.24
N ILE A 240 22.28 12.15 -17.15
CA ILE A 240 23.34 12.41 -18.15
C ILE A 240 24.62 12.91 -17.45
N LEU A 241 24.51 13.88 -16.54
CA LEU A 241 25.63 14.47 -15.80
C LEU A 241 26.31 13.47 -14.84
N SER A 242 25.55 12.57 -14.22
CA SER A 242 26.12 11.48 -13.42
C SER A 242 26.78 10.41 -14.31
N SER A 243 26.26 10.17 -15.51
CA SER A 243 26.81 9.19 -16.45
C SER A 243 28.04 9.67 -17.21
N SER A 244 28.27 10.98 -17.32
CA SER A 244 29.48 11.55 -17.91
C SER A 244 30.72 11.36 -17.02
N LYS A 245 30.52 11.11 -15.71
CA LYS A 245 31.63 10.81 -14.78
C LYS A 245 32.21 9.40 -14.97
N ASP A 246 31.42 8.47 -15.53
CA ASP A 246 31.79 7.04 -15.62
C ASP A 246 31.95 6.53 -17.07
N PHE A 247 32.06 7.41 -18.08
CA PHE A 247 32.11 7.09 -19.53
C PHE A 247 31.00 6.18 -20.09
N SER A 248 29.99 5.83 -19.27
CA SER A 248 28.90 4.91 -19.60
C SER A 248 27.80 5.54 -20.47
N ILE A 249 27.94 6.82 -20.83
CA ILE A 249 26.92 7.60 -21.54
C ILE A 249 26.53 6.99 -22.88
N PHE A 250 27.50 6.51 -23.67
CA PHE A 250 27.23 5.87 -24.96
C PHE A 250 26.46 4.57 -24.78
N LYS A 251 26.87 3.71 -23.84
CA LYS A 251 26.14 2.47 -23.52
C LYS A 251 24.71 2.76 -23.09
N LYS A 252 24.51 3.73 -22.19
CA LYS A 252 23.17 4.15 -21.73
C LYS A 252 22.33 4.75 -22.86
N PHE A 253 22.95 5.52 -23.77
CA PHE A 253 22.32 6.07 -24.96
C PHE A 253 21.84 4.98 -25.91
N PHE A 254 22.70 4.00 -26.26
CA PHE A 254 22.30 2.88 -27.10
C PHE A 254 21.22 1.99 -26.45
N LEU A 255 21.29 1.76 -25.14
CA LEU A 255 20.25 1.04 -24.39
C LEU A 255 18.92 1.80 -24.40
N TYR A 256 18.96 3.13 -24.29
CA TYR A 256 17.78 3.98 -24.39
C TYR A 256 17.17 3.98 -25.80
N LEU A 257 17.99 4.05 -26.85
CA LEU A 257 17.52 3.90 -28.23
C LEU A 257 16.89 2.51 -28.44
N SER A 258 17.56 1.45 -27.99
CA SER A 258 17.03 0.09 -28.03
C SER A 258 15.68 -0.03 -27.30
N LYS A 259 15.52 0.64 -26.15
CA LYS A 259 14.25 0.69 -25.41
C LYS A 259 13.11 1.34 -26.22
N ILE A 260 13.36 2.46 -26.89
CA ILE A 260 12.34 3.19 -27.66
C ILE A 260 12.00 2.46 -28.96
N PHE A 261 13.02 2.11 -29.72
CA PHE A 261 12.86 1.59 -31.08
C PHE A 261 12.66 0.08 -31.11
N GLY A 262 13.23 -0.65 -30.16
CA GLY A 262 13.04 -2.10 -30.01
C GLY A 262 11.66 -2.48 -29.49
N ASP A 263 11.42 -3.79 -29.43
CA ASP A 263 10.23 -4.35 -28.80
C ASP A 263 10.23 -4.04 -27.30
N ASN A 264 9.09 -3.60 -26.80
CA ASN A 264 8.93 -3.31 -25.38
C ASN A 264 7.50 -3.58 -24.90
N LEU A 265 7.33 -3.60 -23.58
CA LEU A 265 6.08 -3.92 -22.91
C LEU A 265 4.95 -2.96 -23.26
N HIS A 266 5.25 -1.69 -23.52
CA HIS A 266 4.23 -0.72 -23.96
C HIS A 266 3.72 -1.09 -25.35
N LYS A 267 4.61 -1.35 -26.32
CA LYS A 267 4.22 -1.81 -27.66
C LYS A 267 3.51 -3.16 -27.63
N GLU A 268 3.95 -4.09 -26.77
CA GLU A 268 3.27 -5.37 -26.56
C GLU A 268 1.83 -5.15 -26.10
N TYR A 269 1.63 -4.31 -25.09
CA TYR A 269 0.30 -3.96 -24.60
C TYR A 269 -0.56 -3.29 -25.69
N SER A 270 -0.07 -2.22 -26.32
CA SER A 270 -0.82 -1.48 -27.35
C SER A 270 -1.24 -2.33 -28.53
N LYS A 271 -0.48 -3.38 -28.89
CA LYS A 271 -0.86 -4.33 -29.95
C LYS A 271 -2.07 -5.20 -29.58
N LEU A 272 -2.30 -5.41 -28.28
CA LEU A 272 -3.38 -6.25 -27.76
C LEU A 272 -4.61 -5.44 -27.34
N THR A 273 -4.51 -4.10 -27.29
CA THR A 273 -5.64 -3.25 -26.89
C THR A 273 -6.71 -3.18 -27.97
N VAL A 274 -7.96 -3.07 -27.54
CA VAL A 274 -9.13 -2.82 -28.38
C VAL A 274 -9.90 -1.62 -27.86
N GLU A 275 -10.73 -1.03 -28.73
CA GLU A 275 -11.70 -0.02 -28.32
C GLU A 275 -12.84 -0.66 -27.50
N PRO A 276 -13.20 -0.11 -26.33
CA PRO A 276 -14.26 -0.66 -25.50
C PRO A 276 -15.65 -0.34 -26.07
N ASP A 277 -16.54 -1.34 -26.09
CA ASP A 277 -17.96 -1.17 -26.36
C ASP A 277 -18.72 -0.90 -25.06
N LEU A 278 -18.95 0.37 -24.77
CA LEU A 278 -19.57 0.82 -23.53
C LEU A 278 -21.07 0.50 -23.43
N ASN A 279 -21.69 -0.06 -24.48
CA ASN A 279 -23.09 -0.48 -24.45
C ASN A 279 -23.26 -1.91 -23.88
N LYS A 280 -22.18 -2.68 -23.80
CA LYS A 280 -22.20 -4.01 -23.19
C LYS A 280 -22.16 -3.91 -21.66
N LYS A 281 -22.62 -4.96 -20.98
CA LYS A 281 -22.39 -5.11 -19.55
C LYS A 281 -20.93 -5.51 -19.33
N PHE A 282 -20.22 -4.75 -18.51
CA PHE A 282 -18.81 -5.02 -18.25
C PHE A 282 -18.38 -4.72 -16.82
N ILE A 283 -17.26 -5.34 -16.46
CA ILE A 283 -16.46 -5.04 -15.28
C ILE A 283 -15.26 -4.22 -15.71
N TYR A 284 -14.96 -3.15 -14.99
CA TYR A 284 -13.70 -2.43 -15.15
C TYR A 284 -12.68 -2.93 -14.14
N PHE A 285 -11.51 -3.38 -14.64
CA PHE A 285 -10.36 -3.74 -13.82
C PHE A 285 -9.16 -2.88 -14.21
N GLY A 286 -8.76 -1.96 -13.33
CA GLY A 286 -7.50 -1.24 -13.48
C GLY A 286 -6.36 -2.12 -12.96
N LEU A 287 -5.38 -2.44 -13.82
CA LEU A 287 -4.11 -3.00 -13.34
C LEU A 287 -3.41 -1.95 -12.48
N HIS A 288 -2.85 -2.42 -11.38
CA HIS A 288 -2.13 -1.58 -10.43
C HIS A 288 -0.71 -1.36 -10.89
N TYR A 289 -0.23 -0.16 -10.63
CA TYR A 289 1.18 0.15 -10.78
C TYR A 289 2.01 -0.79 -9.90
N GLN A 290 3.05 -1.37 -10.46
CA GLN A 290 4.01 -2.18 -9.74
C GLN A 290 5.43 -1.75 -10.06
N PRO A 291 6.29 -1.58 -9.03
CA PRO A 291 6.03 -1.89 -7.62
C PRO A 291 5.22 -0.81 -6.86
N GLU A 292 4.28 -1.24 -6.02
CA GLU A 292 3.53 -0.37 -5.11
C GLU A 292 2.99 -1.16 -3.91
N CYS A 293 2.84 -0.49 -2.77
CA CYS A 293 2.26 -1.07 -1.56
C CYS A 293 0.82 -1.58 -1.74
N SER A 294 0.05 -0.96 -2.63
CA SER A 294 -1.31 -1.36 -3.04
C SER A 294 -1.38 -2.79 -3.63
N THR A 295 -0.23 -3.37 -4.00
CA THR A 295 -0.14 -4.76 -4.44
C THR A 295 0.68 -5.61 -3.48
N SER A 296 1.77 -5.08 -2.91
CA SER A 296 2.64 -5.80 -1.98
C SER A 296 2.94 -4.95 -0.74
N PRO A 297 2.40 -5.28 0.45
CA PRO A 297 1.72 -6.53 0.80
C PRO A 297 0.20 -6.50 0.63
N LEU A 298 -0.43 -5.35 0.36
CA LEU A 298 -1.89 -5.22 0.50
C LEU A 298 -2.69 -6.08 -0.51
N GLY A 299 -2.06 -6.58 -1.57
CA GLY A 299 -2.66 -7.55 -2.49
C GLY A 299 -2.48 -9.01 -2.08
N GLY A 300 -1.61 -9.31 -1.11
CA GLY A 300 -1.25 -10.68 -0.73
C GLY A 300 -0.80 -11.50 -1.95
N LEU A 301 -1.46 -12.63 -2.19
CA LEU A 301 -1.19 -13.49 -3.35
C LEU A 301 -1.57 -12.84 -4.69
N PHE A 302 -2.50 -11.88 -4.67
CA PHE A 302 -2.95 -11.15 -5.87
C PHE A 302 -2.04 -9.97 -6.24
N VAL A 303 -0.84 -9.93 -5.65
CA VAL A 303 0.30 -9.23 -6.26
C VAL A 303 0.55 -9.74 -7.68
N ASP A 304 0.25 -11.02 -7.93
CA ASP A 304 -0.01 -11.53 -9.27
C ASP A 304 -1.41 -11.13 -9.72
N GLN A 305 -1.48 -10.06 -10.51
CA GLN A 305 -2.75 -9.51 -10.99
C GLN A 305 -3.39 -10.38 -12.07
N ILE A 306 -2.62 -11.25 -12.75
CA ILE A 306 -3.16 -12.18 -13.75
C ILE A 306 -4.10 -13.17 -13.06
N LEU A 307 -3.71 -13.69 -11.89
CA LEU A 307 -4.54 -14.60 -11.11
C LEU A 307 -5.89 -13.96 -10.73
N ALA A 308 -5.89 -12.69 -10.31
CA ALA A 308 -7.14 -11.98 -10.00
C ALA A 308 -8.07 -11.89 -11.22
N ILE A 309 -7.51 -11.56 -12.40
CA ILE A 309 -8.27 -11.48 -13.66
C ILE A 309 -8.78 -12.87 -14.08
N GLN A 310 -8.00 -13.93 -13.91
CA GLN A 310 -8.42 -15.30 -14.20
C GLN A 310 -9.60 -15.73 -13.31
N ILE A 311 -9.55 -15.41 -12.01
CA ILE A 311 -10.67 -15.68 -11.09
C ILE A 311 -11.93 -14.91 -11.51
N LEU A 312 -11.81 -13.62 -11.86
CA LEU A 312 -12.93 -12.83 -12.39
C LEU A 312 -13.50 -13.46 -13.67
N SER A 313 -12.64 -13.77 -14.63
CA SER A 313 -13.00 -14.35 -15.92
C SER A 313 -13.76 -15.67 -15.76
N ALA A 314 -13.32 -16.54 -14.84
CA ALA A 314 -13.96 -17.83 -14.56
C ALA A 314 -15.28 -17.72 -13.76
N SER A 315 -15.54 -16.55 -13.17
CA SER A 315 -16.70 -16.32 -12.29
C SER A 315 -17.78 -15.46 -12.95
N LEU A 316 -17.48 -14.89 -14.12
CA LEU A 316 -18.28 -13.86 -14.75
C LEU A 316 -19.68 -14.36 -15.15
N PRO A 317 -20.75 -13.54 -14.96
CA PRO A 317 -22.06 -13.82 -15.53
C PRO A 317 -22.02 -13.96 -17.06
N SER A 318 -23.00 -14.64 -17.64
CA SER A 318 -23.14 -14.73 -19.10
C SER A 318 -23.29 -13.33 -19.72
N ASP A 319 -22.71 -13.15 -20.91
CA ASP A 319 -22.79 -11.92 -21.72
C ASP A 319 -22.08 -10.68 -21.16
N TRP A 320 -21.37 -10.81 -20.04
CA TRP A 320 -20.54 -9.74 -19.50
C TRP A 320 -19.12 -9.81 -20.08
N LEU A 321 -18.44 -8.67 -20.09
CA LEU A 321 -17.02 -8.56 -20.44
C LEU A 321 -16.21 -8.01 -19.26
N ILE A 322 -14.89 -8.20 -19.32
CA ILE A 322 -13.94 -7.55 -18.41
C ILE A 322 -13.05 -6.63 -19.24
N TYR A 323 -13.10 -5.33 -18.97
CA TYR A 323 -12.17 -4.35 -19.52
C TYR A 323 -11.01 -4.14 -18.56
N VAL A 324 -9.82 -4.52 -19.02
CA VAL A 324 -8.57 -4.41 -18.26
C VAL A 324 -7.75 -3.25 -18.80
N LYS A 325 -7.37 -2.31 -17.93
CA LYS A 325 -6.58 -1.13 -18.29
C LYS A 325 -5.28 -1.08 -17.50
N GLU A 326 -4.14 -0.95 -18.17
CA GLU A 326 -2.85 -0.74 -17.51
C GLU A 326 -2.74 0.66 -16.89
N HIS A 327 -1.99 0.78 -15.80
CA HIS A 327 -1.71 2.07 -15.20
C HIS A 327 -0.71 2.84 -16.07
N PRO A 328 -0.97 4.11 -16.44
CA PRO A 328 -0.07 4.86 -17.35
C PRO A 328 1.34 5.04 -16.78
N TRP A 329 1.48 5.03 -15.45
CA TRP A 329 2.78 5.11 -14.79
C TRP A 329 3.60 3.82 -14.82
N GLN A 330 3.00 2.67 -15.17
CA GLN A 330 3.72 1.39 -15.29
C GLN A 330 4.88 1.49 -16.28
N TRP A 331 4.74 2.33 -17.31
CA TRP A 331 5.76 2.54 -18.32
C TRP A 331 6.57 3.82 -18.13
N LEU A 332 6.26 4.62 -17.11
CA LEU A 332 7.04 5.83 -16.80
C LEU A 332 8.40 5.46 -16.21
N THR A 333 9.40 6.22 -16.67
CA THR A 333 10.80 5.79 -16.63
C THR A 333 11.50 6.13 -15.33
N GLY A 334 11.91 5.12 -14.58
CA GLY A 334 13.06 5.19 -13.69
C GLY A 334 14.28 4.54 -14.35
N GLY A 335 14.98 5.25 -15.24
CA GLY A 335 16.20 4.76 -15.90
C GLY A 335 15.99 4.04 -17.24
N ILE A 336 16.93 3.14 -17.58
CA ILE A 336 17.03 2.49 -18.91
C ILE A 336 16.04 1.34 -19.16
N ASN A 337 15.29 0.88 -18.14
CA ASN A 337 14.33 -0.22 -18.26
C ASN A 337 12.92 0.23 -17.84
N PHE A 338 11.91 -0.57 -18.18
CA PHE A 338 10.60 -0.52 -17.52
C PHE A 338 10.71 -1.16 -16.14
N THR A 339 9.70 -1.00 -15.29
CA THR A 339 9.69 -1.71 -14.02
C THR A 339 9.70 -3.23 -14.28
N ASN A 340 10.51 -3.98 -13.53
CA ASN A 340 10.73 -5.41 -13.78
C ASN A 340 9.56 -6.30 -13.27
N PHE A 341 8.38 -5.73 -13.03
CA PHE A 341 7.18 -6.45 -12.56
C PHE A 341 6.29 -6.96 -13.71
N ARG A 342 6.55 -6.47 -14.93
CA ARG A 342 5.92 -6.97 -16.16
C ARG A 342 7.01 -7.67 -16.95
N TYR A 343 6.86 -8.97 -17.19
CA TYR A 343 7.78 -9.74 -18.04
C TYR A 343 7.32 -9.71 -19.50
N LYS A 344 8.22 -9.99 -20.45
CA LYS A 344 7.85 -10.09 -21.86
C LYS A 344 6.79 -11.18 -22.05
N GLY A 345 5.65 -10.86 -22.66
CA GLY A 345 4.51 -11.76 -22.78
C GLY A 345 3.55 -11.74 -21.59
N TYR A 346 3.70 -10.83 -20.63
CA TYR A 346 2.84 -10.69 -19.46
C TYR A 346 1.36 -10.51 -19.83
N TYR A 347 1.07 -9.78 -20.91
CA TYR A 347 -0.31 -9.46 -21.29
C TYR A 347 -0.99 -10.55 -22.13
N ASN A 348 -0.20 -11.45 -22.74
CA ASN A 348 -0.72 -12.55 -23.54
C ASN A 348 -1.72 -13.45 -22.80
N PRO A 349 -1.44 -13.97 -21.58
CA PRO A 349 -2.40 -14.78 -20.85
C PRO A 349 -3.69 -14.02 -20.50
N ILE A 350 -3.64 -12.69 -20.35
CA ILE A 350 -4.83 -11.86 -20.12
C ILE A 350 -5.66 -11.76 -21.40
N ALA A 351 -5.02 -11.44 -22.53
CA ALA A 351 -5.68 -11.26 -23.82
C ALA A 351 -6.27 -12.56 -24.39
N GLN A 352 -5.74 -13.73 -23.98
CA GLN A 352 -6.25 -15.05 -24.39
C GLN A 352 -7.57 -15.43 -23.71
N LEU A 353 -7.96 -14.76 -22.62
CA LEU A 353 -9.24 -15.02 -21.95
C LEU A 353 -10.40 -14.50 -22.80
N LYS A 354 -11.32 -15.39 -23.18
CA LYS A 354 -12.38 -15.12 -24.18
C LYS A 354 -13.27 -13.92 -23.84
N ASN A 355 -13.52 -13.67 -22.56
CA ASN A 355 -14.37 -12.61 -22.02
C ASN A 355 -13.59 -11.38 -21.51
N VAL A 356 -12.28 -11.32 -21.73
CA VAL A 356 -11.42 -10.20 -21.29
C VAL A 356 -10.93 -9.41 -22.49
N ARG A 357 -10.87 -8.09 -22.37
CA ARG A 357 -10.33 -7.19 -23.40
C ARG A 357 -9.39 -6.20 -22.72
N LEU A 358 -8.18 -6.08 -23.24
CA LEU A 358 -7.26 -5.01 -22.86
C LEU A 358 -7.69 -3.73 -23.56
N ILE A 359 -7.67 -2.60 -22.85
CA ILE A 359 -8.10 -1.30 -23.37
C ILE A 359 -6.97 -0.28 -23.27
N SER A 360 -7.00 0.75 -24.14
CA SER A 360 -5.95 1.76 -24.17
C SER A 360 -5.78 2.47 -22.82
N THR A 361 -4.54 2.81 -22.47
CA THR A 361 -4.26 3.61 -21.26
C THR A 361 -4.79 5.04 -21.37
N GLU A 362 -5.03 5.51 -22.59
CA GLU A 362 -5.61 6.82 -22.90
C GLU A 362 -7.14 6.86 -22.72
N THR A 363 -7.82 5.71 -22.64
CA THR A 363 -9.26 5.66 -22.40
C THR A 363 -9.60 6.25 -21.04
N ASP A 364 -10.58 7.15 -20.93
CA ASP A 364 -10.93 7.80 -19.66
C ASP A 364 -11.41 6.79 -18.60
N SER A 365 -10.69 6.71 -17.48
CA SER A 365 -11.03 5.83 -16.35
C SER A 365 -12.36 6.20 -15.71
N ILE A 366 -12.73 7.49 -15.67
CA ILE A 366 -13.98 7.96 -15.06
C ILE A 366 -15.16 7.44 -15.86
N VAL A 367 -15.09 7.53 -17.19
CA VAL A 367 -16.14 7.01 -18.09
C VAL A 367 -16.29 5.49 -17.92
N LEU A 368 -15.18 4.76 -17.81
CA LEU A 368 -15.21 3.32 -17.57
C LEU A 368 -15.87 2.97 -16.25
N ILE A 369 -15.53 3.67 -15.16
CA ILE A 369 -16.14 3.47 -13.84
C ILE A 369 -17.64 3.76 -13.88
N GLU A 370 -18.04 4.89 -14.47
CA GLU A 370 -19.45 5.30 -14.53
C GLU A 370 -20.32 4.32 -15.33
N LYS A 371 -19.78 3.75 -16.41
CA LYS A 371 -20.50 2.80 -17.28
C LYS A 371 -20.40 1.34 -16.82
N ALA A 372 -19.39 0.99 -16.03
CA ALA A 372 -19.22 -0.36 -15.50
C ALA A 372 -20.41 -0.79 -14.65
N GLN A 373 -20.69 -2.10 -14.65
CA GLN A 373 -21.62 -2.73 -13.73
C GLN A 373 -20.97 -2.95 -12.36
N VAL A 374 -19.66 -3.26 -12.38
CA VAL A 374 -18.82 -3.52 -11.20
C VAL A 374 -17.43 -2.97 -11.47
N VAL A 375 -16.81 -2.38 -10.46
CA VAL A 375 -15.37 -2.07 -10.49
C VAL A 375 -14.63 -3.17 -9.74
N ALA A 376 -13.55 -3.71 -10.31
CA ALA A 376 -12.72 -4.70 -9.66
C ALA A 376 -11.29 -4.18 -9.50
N THR A 377 -10.66 -4.47 -8.36
CA THR A 377 -9.35 -3.96 -7.99
C THR A 377 -8.66 -4.88 -7.01
N ILE A 378 -7.34 -4.76 -6.84
CA ILE A 378 -6.63 -5.43 -5.74
C ILE A 378 -6.93 -4.71 -4.42
N SER A 379 -6.26 -3.60 -4.13
CA SER A 379 -6.59 -2.66 -3.04
C SER A 379 -6.44 -1.17 -3.43
N GLY A 380 -6.67 -0.82 -4.70
CA GLY A 380 -6.31 0.49 -5.27
C GLY A 380 -7.44 1.52 -5.19
N THR A 381 -7.14 2.79 -5.44
CA THR A 381 -8.12 3.89 -5.30
C THR A 381 -9.30 3.79 -6.27
N GLY A 382 -9.13 3.14 -7.42
CA GLY A 382 -10.21 2.95 -8.40
C GLY A 382 -11.46 2.26 -7.81
N GLY A 383 -11.29 1.39 -6.81
CA GLY A 383 -12.45 0.84 -6.08
C GLY A 383 -13.17 1.90 -5.25
N TRP A 384 -12.43 2.75 -4.53
CA TRP A 384 -13.04 3.87 -3.80
C TRP A 384 -13.75 4.86 -4.72
N GLU A 385 -13.16 5.18 -5.87
CA GLU A 385 -13.78 6.01 -6.92
C GLU A 385 -15.07 5.39 -7.48
N GLY A 386 -15.13 4.06 -7.56
CA GLY A 386 -16.33 3.28 -7.90
C GLY A 386 -17.42 3.41 -6.83
N LEU A 387 -17.07 3.26 -5.55
CA LEU A 387 -18.03 3.41 -4.43
C LEU A 387 -18.61 4.82 -4.38
N MET A 388 -17.81 5.86 -4.62
CA MET A 388 -18.30 7.25 -4.70
C MET A 388 -19.32 7.46 -5.83
N ARG A 389 -19.32 6.57 -6.84
CA ARG A 389 -20.26 6.55 -7.96
C ARG A 389 -21.31 5.44 -7.83
N LEU A 390 -21.50 4.92 -6.62
CA LEU A 390 -22.47 3.90 -6.26
C LEU A 390 -22.31 2.61 -7.08
N LYS A 391 -21.07 2.28 -7.45
CA LYS A 391 -20.75 1.02 -8.12
C LYS A 391 -20.36 -0.04 -7.09
N PRO A 392 -20.89 -1.26 -7.20
CA PRO A 392 -20.37 -2.41 -6.47
C PRO A 392 -18.89 -2.61 -6.80
N VAL A 393 -18.11 -2.99 -5.80
CA VAL A 393 -16.66 -3.15 -5.92
C VAL A 393 -16.23 -4.53 -5.48
N ILE A 394 -15.52 -5.23 -6.36
CA ILE A 394 -14.83 -6.47 -6.02
C ILE A 394 -13.39 -6.14 -5.63
N VAL A 395 -12.97 -6.56 -4.45
CA VAL A 395 -11.60 -6.38 -3.95
C VAL A 395 -10.93 -7.73 -3.72
N PHE A 396 -9.69 -7.86 -4.19
CA PHE A 396 -8.87 -9.06 -3.97
C PHE A 396 -7.92 -8.90 -2.77
N GLY A 397 -7.53 -7.66 -2.47
CA GLY A 397 -6.60 -7.32 -1.41
C GLY A 397 -7.26 -6.73 -0.17
N TYR A 398 -6.52 -5.83 0.48
CA TYR A 398 -6.81 -5.26 1.78
C TYR A 398 -6.85 -3.71 1.74
N PRO A 399 -7.80 -3.08 1.00
CA PRO A 399 -7.90 -1.63 0.98
C PRO A 399 -8.51 -1.07 2.27
N TRP A 400 -8.20 0.18 2.62
CA TRP A 400 -8.75 0.85 3.81
C TRP A 400 -10.29 0.95 3.81
N TYR A 401 -10.92 0.98 2.64
CA TYR A 401 -12.38 1.06 2.48
C TYR A 401 -13.08 -0.31 2.44
N ARG A 402 -12.37 -1.40 2.79
CA ARG A 402 -12.87 -2.80 2.70
C ARG A 402 -14.20 -3.07 3.39
N ASP A 403 -14.51 -2.31 4.45
CA ASP A 403 -15.72 -2.49 5.27
C ASP A 403 -16.87 -1.58 4.83
N CYS A 404 -16.70 -0.82 3.74
CA CYS A 404 -17.74 0.00 3.16
C CYS A 404 -18.82 -0.87 2.50
N VAL A 405 -20.09 -0.41 2.56
CA VAL A 405 -21.19 -1.08 1.87
C VAL A 405 -20.93 -1.09 0.36
N GLY A 406 -21.12 -2.25 -0.26
CA GLY A 406 -20.85 -2.45 -1.69
C GLY A 406 -19.47 -2.99 -2.02
N VAL A 407 -18.62 -3.22 -1.02
CA VAL A 407 -17.37 -3.95 -1.20
C VAL A 407 -17.56 -5.44 -0.99
N PHE A 408 -17.13 -6.23 -1.97
CA PHE A 408 -17.14 -7.68 -1.96
C PHE A 408 -15.71 -8.20 -2.00
N LYS A 409 -15.22 -8.70 -0.87
CA LYS A 409 -13.90 -9.33 -0.81
C LYS A 409 -13.96 -10.73 -1.40
N VAL A 410 -13.08 -11.01 -2.36
CA VAL A 410 -13.00 -12.30 -3.04
C VAL A 410 -11.57 -12.83 -3.03
N ASN A 411 -11.42 -14.16 -3.06
CA ASN A 411 -10.11 -14.81 -3.11
C ASN A 411 -10.08 -16.11 -3.93
N SER A 412 -11.20 -16.45 -4.56
CA SER A 412 -11.42 -17.71 -5.26
C SER A 412 -12.60 -17.58 -6.22
N VAL A 413 -12.72 -18.52 -7.16
CA VAL A 413 -13.85 -18.58 -8.08
C VAL A 413 -15.18 -18.67 -7.32
N ASP A 414 -15.24 -19.46 -6.26
CA ASP A 414 -16.48 -19.66 -5.49
C ASP A 414 -16.92 -18.40 -4.74
N THR A 415 -15.97 -17.70 -4.09
CA THR A 415 -16.29 -16.43 -3.41
C THR A 415 -16.68 -15.35 -4.40
N CYS A 416 -16.05 -15.33 -5.58
CA CYS A 416 -16.38 -14.39 -6.64
C CYS A 416 -17.76 -14.66 -7.27
N LYS A 417 -18.12 -15.93 -7.52
CA LYS A 417 -19.47 -16.31 -7.97
C LYS A 417 -20.55 -15.93 -6.94
N LYS A 418 -20.29 -16.12 -5.64
CA LYS A 418 -21.19 -15.68 -4.57
C LYS A 418 -21.38 -14.16 -4.58
N ALA A 419 -20.31 -13.40 -4.77
CA ALA A 419 -20.39 -11.95 -4.91
C ALA A 419 -21.24 -11.54 -6.12
N PHE A 420 -21.03 -12.16 -7.29
CA PHE A 420 -21.87 -11.88 -8.47
C PHE A 420 -23.34 -12.23 -8.28
N ALA A 421 -23.64 -13.36 -7.63
CA ALA A 421 -25.02 -13.73 -7.33
C ALA A 421 -25.72 -12.64 -6.49
N GLN A 422 -25.03 -12.07 -5.51
CA GLN A 422 -25.55 -10.96 -4.72
C GLN A 422 -25.72 -9.70 -5.58
N ILE A 423 -24.68 -9.32 -6.33
CA ILE A 423 -24.65 -8.12 -7.17
C ILE A 423 -25.79 -8.13 -8.20
N VAL A 424 -25.96 -9.24 -8.92
CA VAL A 424 -26.94 -9.35 -10.02
C VAL A 424 -28.38 -9.44 -9.51
N SER A 425 -28.58 -9.97 -8.29
CA SER A 425 -29.94 -10.26 -7.80
C SER A 425 -30.76 -9.00 -7.51
N VAL A 426 -30.30 -8.05 -6.67
CA VAL A 426 -30.95 -6.73 -6.44
C VAL A 426 -29.99 -5.76 -5.71
N PHE A 427 -28.67 -5.82 -5.93
CA PHE A 427 -27.75 -5.02 -5.11
C PHE A 427 -27.66 -3.57 -5.60
N GLU A 428 -28.04 -2.63 -4.75
CA GLU A 428 -27.95 -1.20 -5.00
C GLU A 428 -27.29 -0.51 -3.80
N ILE A 429 -26.29 0.32 -4.06
CA ILE A 429 -25.65 1.15 -3.04
C ILE A 429 -26.40 2.47 -2.96
N LYS A 430 -26.84 2.84 -1.76
CA LYS A 430 -27.50 4.13 -1.52
C LYS A 430 -26.48 5.19 -1.13
N GLN A 431 -26.70 6.42 -1.57
CA GLN A 431 -25.90 7.58 -1.18
C GLN A 431 -25.74 7.72 0.35
N GLN A 432 -26.81 7.38 1.08
CA GLN A 432 -26.83 7.42 2.55
C GLN A 432 -25.80 6.46 3.16
N GLU A 433 -25.58 5.28 2.56
CA GLU A 433 -24.63 4.30 3.08
C GLU A 433 -23.19 4.80 2.96
N ILE A 434 -22.87 5.49 1.86
CA ILE A 434 -21.58 6.16 1.69
C ILE A 434 -21.41 7.31 2.71
N THR A 435 -22.46 8.09 2.94
CA THR A 435 -22.44 9.18 3.94
C THR A 435 -22.24 8.62 5.35
N ASN A 436 -22.93 7.53 5.69
CA ASN A 436 -22.79 6.86 6.99
C ASN A 436 -21.39 6.29 7.19
N PHE A 437 -20.79 5.72 6.14
CA PHE A 437 -19.41 5.23 6.19
C PHE A 437 -18.41 6.38 6.42
N LEU A 438 -18.53 7.48 5.67
CA LEU A 438 -17.68 8.67 5.83
C LEU A 438 -17.81 9.31 7.21
N TYR A 439 -19.03 9.40 7.74
CA TYR A 439 -19.25 9.87 9.11
C TYR A 439 -18.59 8.94 10.13
N SER A 440 -18.73 7.62 9.94
CA SER A 440 -18.11 6.64 10.83
C SER A 440 -16.58 6.74 10.81
N LEU A 441 -16.00 6.94 9.62
CA LEU A 441 -14.59 7.23 9.44
C LEU A 441 -14.17 8.51 10.18
N ASP A 442 -15.00 9.57 10.13
CA ASP A 442 -14.72 10.82 10.83
C ASP A 442 -14.60 10.65 12.35
N GLN A 443 -15.41 9.77 12.94
CA GLN A 443 -15.41 9.54 14.39
C GLN A 443 -14.19 8.76 14.89
N VAL A 444 -13.66 7.84 14.07
CA VAL A 444 -12.60 6.92 14.50
C VAL A 444 -11.21 7.32 14.00
N SER A 445 -11.12 8.13 12.94
CA SER A 445 -9.84 8.58 12.39
C SER A 445 -9.32 9.83 13.07
N CYS A 446 -8.00 10.01 13.07
CA CYS A 446 -7.36 11.26 13.44
C CYS A 446 -6.87 12.02 12.20
N ARG A 447 -6.71 13.33 12.31
CA ARG A 447 -6.04 14.14 11.27
C ARG A 447 -4.54 13.99 11.42
N GLY A 448 -3.87 13.65 10.33
CA GLY A 448 -2.41 13.48 10.34
C GLY A 448 -1.83 13.13 8.97
N TYR A 449 -0.51 13.17 8.91
CA TYR A 449 0.28 12.64 7.79
C TYR A 449 1.52 11.91 8.33
N LEU A 450 2.00 10.93 7.55
CA LEU A 450 3.16 10.10 7.89
C LEU A 450 4.36 10.38 6.96
N GLU A 451 4.11 10.98 5.79
CA GLU A 451 5.14 11.38 4.84
C GLU A 451 4.98 12.86 4.50
N GLU A 452 6.10 13.58 4.37
CA GLU A 452 6.12 15.03 4.11
C GLU A 452 5.31 15.41 2.86
N LEU A 453 5.23 14.53 1.86
CA LEU A 453 4.49 14.80 0.62
C LEU A 453 2.98 15.00 0.85
N TYR A 454 2.42 14.46 1.95
CA TYR A 454 1.02 14.58 2.30
C TYR A 454 0.73 15.74 3.26
N ARG A 455 1.75 16.46 3.73
CA ARG A 455 1.61 17.56 4.69
C ARG A 455 0.72 18.69 4.16
N GLU A 456 0.91 19.09 2.90
CA GLU A 456 0.09 20.13 2.26
C GLU A 456 -1.40 19.75 2.21
N GLN A 457 -1.73 18.47 2.04
CA GLN A 457 -3.11 18.00 2.01
C GLN A 457 -3.72 17.96 3.41
N ALA A 458 -2.95 17.53 4.41
CA ALA A 458 -3.45 17.41 5.77
C ALA A 458 -3.88 18.76 6.37
N GLN A 459 -3.30 19.89 5.90
CA GLN A 459 -3.66 21.24 6.34
C GLN A 459 -3.59 21.39 7.88
N ILE A 460 -2.52 20.87 8.49
CA ILE A 460 -2.23 20.95 9.93
C ILE A 460 -0.79 21.36 10.18
N SER A 461 -0.49 21.89 11.37
CA SER A 461 0.88 22.19 11.78
C SER A 461 1.64 20.91 12.17
N VAL A 462 2.97 21.02 12.23
CA VAL A 462 3.89 19.98 12.71
C VAL A 462 3.51 19.53 14.13
N GLU A 463 3.25 20.50 15.00
CA GLU A 463 2.89 20.29 16.39
C GLU A 463 1.50 19.66 16.52
N GLU A 464 0.56 20.04 15.66
CA GLU A 464 -0.77 19.43 15.60
C GLU A 464 -0.69 17.98 15.11
N ASN A 465 0.14 17.69 14.09
CA ASN A 465 0.38 16.33 13.60
C ASN A 465 0.92 15.45 14.73
N SER A 466 2.00 15.86 15.39
CA SER A 466 2.60 15.12 16.50
C SER A 466 1.61 14.87 17.65
N LYS A 467 0.83 15.89 18.04
CA LYS A 467 -0.22 15.74 19.06
C LYS A 467 -1.30 14.74 18.66
N ASN A 468 -1.75 14.76 17.41
CA ASN A 468 -2.81 13.87 16.94
C ASN A 468 -2.33 12.42 16.83
N LEU A 469 -1.12 12.19 16.32
CA LEU A 469 -0.50 10.86 16.29
C LEU A 469 -0.31 10.30 17.70
N THR A 470 0.20 11.13 18.62
CA THR A 470 0.39 10.75 20.03
C THR A 470 -0.93 10.37 20.69
N ARG A 471 -1.98 11.19 20.51
CA ARG A 471 -3.30 10.92 21.07
C ARG A 471 -3.88 9.61 20.55
N ALA A 472 -3.76 9.36 19.24
CA ALA A 472 -4.25 8.12 18.64
C ALA A 472 -3.53 6.89 19.21
N LEU A 473 -2.20 6.94 19.37
CA LEU A 473 -1.42 5.85 19.96
C LEU A 473 -1.79 5.63 21.43
N LEU A 474 -1.81 6.68 22.25
CA LEU A 474 -2.10 6.56 23.68
C LEU A 474 -3.50 5.99 23.92
N ASN A 475 -4.50 6.43 23.17
CA ASN A 475 -5.86 5.90 23.28
C ASN A 475 -5.91 4.37 23.07
N GLU A 476 -5.06 3.83 22.19
CA GLU A 476 -5.01 2.40 21.87
C GLU A 476 -4.09 1.61 22.80
N LEU A 477 -3.03 2.23 23.31
CA LEU A 477 -2.14 1.64 24.31
C LEU A 477 -2.82 1.55 25.69
N ASP A 478 -3.75 2.46 25.98
CA ASP A 478 -4.50 2.51 27.24
C ASP A 478 -5.72 1.56 27.25
N LYS A 479 -6.12 1.01 26.09
CA LYS A 479 -7.15 -0.05 26.02
C LYS A 479 -6.61 -1.34 26.66
N LYS A 480 -7.22 -1.74 27.77
CA LYS A 480 -6.89 -2.96 28.52
C LYS A 480 -7.35 -4.23 27.83
#